data_AF-A0A937IH44-F1
#
_entry.id   AF-A0A937IH44-F1
#
_cell.length_a   1.000
_cell.length_b   1.000
_cell.length_c   1.000
_cell.angle_alpha   90.00
_cell.angle_beta   90.00
_cell.angle_gamma   90.00
#
_symmetry.space_group_name_H-M   'P 1'
#
loop_
_entity.id
_entity.type
_entity.pdbx_description
1 polymer ?
#
loop_
_entity_poly.entity_id
_entity_poly.type
_entity_poly.pdbx_seq_one_letter_code
_entity_poly.pdbx_strand_id
1 'polypeptide(L)' 'MVGEVIGTISYLNAMLIGVNKAYYVGRVSQLEEVKKGLDARLKLANIVGQYNNRQGFGNAIGAIAYLHANA' A
#
# COMPACT_ATOMS: atom_id res chain seq x y z
N MET A 1 -12.45 2.82 -10.73
CA MET A 1 -12.86 3.62 -9.55
C MET A 1 -12.09 3.33 -8.26
N VAL A 2 -12.21 2.16 -7.59
CA VAL A 2 -11.62 1.97 -6.23
C VAL A 2 -10.10 2.21 -6.18
N GLY A 3 -9.32 1.55 -7.06
CA GLY A 3 -7.86 1.74 -7.12
C GLY A 3 -7.46 3.17 -7.46
N GLU A 4 -8.26 3.87 -8.25
CA GLU A 4 -7.98 5.25 -8.64
C GLU A 4 -8.17 6.23 -7.49
N VAL A 5 -9.24 6.05 -6.70
CA VAL A 5 -9.49 6.87 -5.51
C VAL A 5 -8.38 6.65 -4.49
N ILE A 6 -8.07 5.39 -4.17
CA ILE A 6 -7.00 5.06 -3.22
C ILE A 6 -5.66 5.60 -3.71
N GLY A 7 -5.31 5.39 -4.98
CA GLY A 7 -4.04 5.82 -5.55
C GLY A 7 -3.90 7.35 -5.55
N THR A 8 -5.00 8.07 -5.77
CA THR A 8 -5.02 9.54 -5.69
C THR A 8 -4.74 10.03 -4.27
N ILE A 9 -5.42 9.47 -3.27
CA ILE A 9 -5.16 9.81 -1.87
C ILE A 9 -3.73 9.44 -1.47
N SER A 10 -3.22 8.29 -1.90
CA SER A 10 -1.86 7.85 -1.62
C SER A 10 -0.81 8.83 -2.13
N TYR A 11 -0.88 9.27 -3.40
CA TYR A 11 0.16 10.18 -3.91
C TYR A 11 0.04 11.58 -3.31
N LEU A 12 -1.17 12.09 -3.04
CA LEU A 12 -1.35 13.39 -2.40
C LEU A 12 -0.72 13.41 -1.01
N ASN A 13 -0.92 12.35 -0.23
CA ASN A 13 -0.28 12.20 1.07
C ASN A 13 1.24 12.03 0.95
N ALA A 14 1.71 11.24 -0.02
CA ALA A 14 3.15 11.06 -0.24
C ALA A 14 3.85 12.38 -0.57
N MET A 15 3.22 13.23 -1.40
CA MET A 15 3.70 14.58 -1.71
C MET A 15 3.69 15.48 -0.46
N LEU A 16 2.62 15.43 0.34
CA LEU A 16 2.48 16.23 1.56
C LEU A 16 3.61 15.94 2.57
N ILE A 17 3.99 14.67 2.71
CA ILE A 17 5.02 14.23 3.67
C ILE A 17 6.43 14.13 3.04
N GLY A 18 6.59 14.45 1.76
CA GLY A 18 7.88 14.46 1.07
C GLY A 18 8.49 13.06 0.83
N VAL A 19 7.67 12.03 0.62
CA VAL A 19 8.14 10.66 0.30
C VAL A 19 7.77 10.24 -1.11
N ASN A 20 8.50 9.27 -1.67
CA ASN A 20 8.29 8.77 -3.04
C ASN A 20 7.79 7.31 -3.11
N LYS A 21 7.49 6.69 -1.97
CA LYS A 21 7.01 5.30 -1.89
C LYS A 21 5.71 5.24 -1.09
N ALA A 22 4.76 4.47 -1.61
CA ALA A 22 3.51 4.14 -0.91
C ALA A 22 3.43 2.63 -0.70
N TYR A 23 3.38 2.19 0.55
CA TYR A 23 3.30 0.77 0.90
C TYR A 23 1.86 0.36 1.11
N TYR A 24 1.39 -0.62 0.35
CA TYR A 24 0.02 -1.11 0.46
C TYR A 24 -0.05 -2.36 1.35
N VAL A 25 -0.94 -2.32 2.34
CA VAL A 25 -1.28 -3.45 3.21
C VAL A 25 -2.73 -3.88 2.99
N GLY A 26 -3.08 -5.09 3.42
CA GLY A 26 -4.42 -5.66 3.22
C GLY A 26 -4.61 -6.31 1.84
N ARG A 27 -5.78 -6.93 1.63
CA ARG A 27 -6.04 -7.77 0.45
C ARG A 27 -6.49 -6.99 -0.80
N VAL A 28 -6.96 -5.76 -0.62
CA VAL A 28 -7.63 -4.98 -1.69
C VAL A 28 -6.69 -4.71 -2.87
N SER A 29 -5.45 -4.30 -2.62
CA SER A 29 -4.46 -4.05 -3.67
C SER A 29 -3.82 -5.33 -4.25
N GLN A 30 -4.23 -6.52 -3.79
CA GLN A 30 -3.87 -7.79 -4.45
C GLN A 30 -4.78 -8.09 -5.63
N LEU A 31 -5.96 -7.45 -5.72
CA LEU A 31 -6.81 -7.53 -6.89
C LEU A 31 -6.16 -6.78 -8.05
N GLU A 32 -5.91 -7.47 -9.16
CA GLU A 32 -5.15 -6.94 -10.29
C GLU A 32 -5.73 -5.63 -10.83
N GLU A 33 -7.05 -5.55 -10.99
CA GLU A 33 -7.73 -4.35 -11.47
C GLU A 33 -7.61 -3.16 -10.50
N VAL A 34 -7.58 -3.44 -9.20
CA VAL A 34 -7.34 -2.38 -8.20
C VAL A 34 -5.89 -1.91 -8.32
N LYS A 35 -4.93 -2.84 -8.41
CA LYS A 35 -3.51 -2.52 -8.55
C LYS A 35 -3.22 -1.70 -9.80
N LYS A 36 -3.81 -2.04 -10.95
CA LYS A 36 -3.72 -1.25 -12.19
C LYS A 36 -4.18 0.20 -11.94
N GLY A 37 -5.31 0.38 -11.27
CA GLY A 37 -5.83 1.71 -10.91
C GLY A 37 -4.91 2.48 -9.96
N LEU A 38 -4.29 1.81 -8.98
CA LEU A 38 -3.31 2.41 -8.07
C LEU A 38 -2.08 2.91 -8.84
N ASP A 39 -1.45 2.02 -9.61
CA ASP A 39 -0.21 2.30 -10.32
C ASP A 39 -0.39 3.41 -11.37
N ALA A 40 -1.54 3.44 -12.04
CA ALA A 40 -1.88 4.52 -12.98
C ALA A 40 -1.90 5.90 -12.32
N ARG A 41 -2.43 6.02 -11.08
CA ARG A 41 -2.49 7.29 -10.37
C ARG A 41 -1.16 7.68 -9.73
N LEU A 42 -0.47 6.72 -9.13
CA LEU A 42 0.84 6.98 -8.51
C LEU A 42 1.88 7.48 -9.53
N LYS A 43 1.84 6.97 -10.77
CA LYS A 43 2.72 7.39 -11.87
C LYS A 43 2.63 8.89 -12.18
N LEU A 44 1.46 9.51 -12.01
CA LEU A 44 1.26 10.95 -12.28
C LEU A 44 2.11 11.85 -11.37
N ALA A 45 2.47 11.36 -10.19
CA ALA A 45 3.21 12.11 -9.18
C ALA A 45 4.61 11.50 -8.89
N ASN A 46 5.11 10.63 -9.77
CA ASN A 46 6.38 9.91 -9.58
C ASN A 46 6.47 9.13 -8.24
N ILE A 47 5.35 8.62 -7.76
CA ILE A 47 5.30 7.78 -6.55
C ILE A 47 5.36 6.31 -6.96
N VAL A 48 6.09 5.50 -6.20
CA VAL A 48 6.23 4.06 -6.44
C VAL A 48 5.37 3.28 -5.45
N GLY A 49 4.42 2.50 -5.95
CA GLY A 49 3.64 1.56 -5.16
C GLY A 49 4.48 0.35 -4.77
N GLN A 50 4.48 0.01 -3.48
CA GLN A 50 5.16 -1.17 -2.94
C GLN A 50 4.13 -2.19 -2.50
N TYR A 51 4.30 -3.43 -2.97
CA TYR A 51 3.35 -4.53 -2.81
C TYR A 51 4.06 -5.78 -2.30
N ASN A 52 3.35 -6.62 -1.56
CA ASN A 52 3.85 -7.89 -1.05
C ASN A 52 2.78 -8.98 -1.12
N ASN A 53 3.15 -10.21 -1.50
CA ASN A 53 2.23 -11.33 -1.61
C ASN A 53 1.59 -11.71 -0.25
N ARG A 54 2.22 -11.35 0.86
CA ARG A 54 1.74 -11.55 2.24
C ARG A 54 1.15 -10.30 2.87
N GLN A 55 0.96 -9.20 2.12
CA GLN A 55 0.47 -7.92 2.66
C GLN A 55 -0.93 -8.02 3.29
N GLY A 56 -1.74 -9.03 2.91
CA GLY A 56 -3.02 -9.35 3.54
C GLY A 56 -2.92 -9.88 4.98
N PHE A 57 -1.74 -10.36 5.39
CA PHE A 57 -1.49 -10.93 6.72
C PHE A 57 -0.74 -9.98 7.65
N GLY A 58 -0.58 -8.70 7.28
CA GLY A 58 0.24 -7.73 8.04
C GLY A 58 -0.06 -7.69 9.53
N ASN A 59 -1.34 -7.70 9.91
CA ASN A 59 -1.75 -7.69 11.33
C ASN A 59 -1.39 -8.99 12.06
N ALA A 60 -1.62 -10.16 11.44
CA ALA A 60 -1.29 -11.45 12.05
C ALA A 60 0.22 -11.62 12.23
N ILE A 61 1.01 -11.23 11.22
CA ILE A 61 2.47 -11.20 11.30
C ILE A 61 2.92 -10.28 12.44
N GLY A 62 2.32 -9.09 12.54
CA GLY A 62 2.62 -8.14 13.62
C GLY A 62 2.32 -8.69 15.01
N ALA A 63 1.17 -9.35 15.18
CA ALA A 63 0.80 -9.97 16.46
C ALA A 63 1.77 -11.08 16.88
N ILE A 64 2.13 -11.97 15.97
CA ILE A 64 3.10 -13.06 16.23
C ILE A 64 4.49 -12.47 16.54
N ALA A 65 4.93 -11.48 15.76
CA ALA A 65 6.21 -10.82 15.98
C ALA A 65 6.27 -10.13 17.35
N TYR A 66 5.18 -9.48 17.77
CA TYR A 66 5.08 -8.87 19.10
C TYR A 66 5.18 -9.92 20.20
N LEU A 67 4.48 -11.06 20.08
CA LEU A 67 4.57 -12.15 21.05
C LEU A 67 6.01 -12.69 21.14
N HIS A 68 6.69 -12.94 20.02
CA HIS A 68 8.07 -13.42 20.03
C HIS A 68 9.07 -12.41 20.61
N ALA A 69 8.84 -11.11 20.45
CA ALA A 69 9.73 -10.07 20.96
C ALA A 69 9.52 -9.76 22.45
N ASN A 70 8.38 -10.18 23.04
CA ASN A 70 7.99 -9.87 24.42
C ASN A 70 7.59 -11.12 25.22
N ALA A 71 7.98 -12.31 24.76
CA ALA A 71 7.81 -13.58 25.46
C ALA A 71 9.05 -13.96 26.27
#